data_AF-A0A9C9BZU1-F1
#
_entry.id   AF-A0A9C9BZU1-F1
#
_cell.length_a   1.000
_cell.length_b   1.000
_cell.length_c   1.000
_cell.angle_alpha   90.00
_cell.angle_beta   90.00
_cell.angle_gamma   90.00
#
_symmetry.space_group_name_H-M   'P 1'
#
loop_
_entity.id
_entity.type
_entity.pdbx_description
1 polymer ?
#
loop_
_entity_poly.entity_id
_entity_poly.type
_entity_poly.pdbx_seq_one_letter_code
_entity_poly.pdbx_strand_id
1 'polypeptide(L)'
;MGGNPAPSPERGITRSRWFEQHRNHFIRRIVDDFFSLVRSFQQLYGVYLECRNTQGHGNVDLLCPETQETRAQMWNRLTEMIGTETEKGMLWQLKDLCHQVWPEQDRAYDVHGSLMDWLLGSVFHEAMKLKENIYLLNTYGPAAIRMRNLPEVSPVRVLRPAGSFPRLSNMVDAETLIRRIAADVVDQMEQIGFLLGQANFILRMMMPDLAANLLVVRLLVEKEELVLSGWGEHIEELFGDMFSGSGAEGFCAAGRSYLSAQWYVQALDMYERALGCDSQCDEARAKVVHLRAVLQENNGLRNW
;
A
#
# COMPACT_ATOMS: atom_id res chain seq x y z
N MET A 1 35.55 -46.09 14.24
CA MET A 1 35.52 -44.68 14.72
C MET A 1 35.31 -43.80 13.50
N GLY A 2 34.04 -43.58 13.14
CA GLY A 2 33.66 -42.76 11.98
C GLY A 2 33.62 -41.30 12.40
N GLY A 3 34.48 -40.48 11.78
CA GLY A 3 34.47 -39.03 11.96
C GLY A 3 33.25 -38.43 11.28
N ASN A 4 32.44 -37.71 12.04
CA ASN A 4 31.38 -36.86 11.50
C ASN A 4 32.06 -35.65 10.83
N PRO A 5 31.77 -35.32 9.55
CA PRO A 5 32.20 -34.05 9.00
C PRO A 5 31.40 -32.93 9.66
N ALA A 6 32.09 -31.84 10.00
CA ALA A 6 31.51 -30.64 10.54
C ALA A 6 30.40 -30.10 9.62
N PRO A 7 29.33 -29.47 10.18
CA PRO A 7 28.32 -28.84 9.36
C PRO A 7 28.96 -27.70 8.57
N SER A 8 28.83 -27.79 7.25
CA SER A 8 29.16 -26.73 6.30
C SER A 8 28.46 -25.43 6.72
N PRO A 9 29.15 -24.28 6.72
CA PRO A 9 28.50 -23.01 7.01
C PRO A 9 27.42 -22.78 5.95
N GLU A 10 26.19 -22.61 6.45
CA GLU A 10 25.03 -22.27 5.65
C GLU A 10 25.36 -21.10 4.74
N ARG A 11 24.97 -21.26 3.47
CA ARG A 11 25.14 -20.27 2.42
C ARG A 11 24.34 -19.03 2.83
N GLY A 12 25.01 -18.06 3.44
CA GLY A 12 24.55 -16.68 3.40
C GLY A 12 24.29 -16.35 1.93
N ILE A 13 23.07 -15.95 1.62
CA ILE A 13 22.69 -15.52 0.28
C ILE A 13 23.59 -14.33 -0.05
N THR A 14 24.68 -14.57 -0.77
CA THR A 14 25.44 -13.52 -1.43
C THR A 14 24.44 -12.75 -2.29
N ARG A 15 24.01 -11.58 -1.80
CA ARG A 15 23.22 -10.65 -2.61
C ARG A 15 23.91 -10.50 -3.95
N SER A 16 23.16 -10.73 -5.03
CA SER A 16 23.76 -10.65 -6.36
C SER A 16 24.25 -9.21 -6.56
N ARG A 17 25.46 -9.05 -7.08
CA ARG A 17 26.01 -7.74 -7.47
C ARG A 17 25.04 -6.95 -8.36
N TRP A 18 24.23 -7.67 -9.14
CA TRP A 18 23.13 -7.13 -9.93
C TRP A 18 22.08 -6.43 -9.08
N PHE A 19 21.65 -7.03 -7.96
CA PHE A 19 20.66 -6.43 -7.08
C PHE A 19 21.13 -5.09 -6.52
N GLU A 20 22.37 -5.02 -6.02
CA GLU A 20 22.94 -3.78 -5.48
C GLU A 20 23.04 -2.68 -6.53
N GLN A 21 23.37 -3.03 -7.78
CA GLN A 21 23.40 -2.08 -8.90
C GLN A 21 22.02 -1.51 -9.25
N HIS A 22 20.94 -2.26 -8.96
CA HIS A 22 19.56 -1.88 -9.31
C HIS A 22 18.72 -1.53 -8.08
N ARG A 23 19.31 -1.51 -6.87
CA ARG A 23 18.62 -1.25 -5.60
C ARG A 23 17.83 0.06 -5.63
N ASN A 24 18.39 1.10 -6.23
CA ASN A 24 17.72 2.40 -6.36
C ASN A 24 16.42 2.32 -7.16
N HIS A 25 16.34 1.47 -8.19
CA HIS A 25 15.11 1.25 -8.95
C HIS A 25 14.06 0.50 -8.12
N PHE A 26 14.48 -0.50 -7.34
CA PHE A 26 13.57 -1.23 -6.45
C PHE A 26 13.01 -0.32 -5.36
N ILE A 27 13.84 0.51 -4.74
CA ILE A 27 13.37 1.49 -3.75
C ILE A 27 12.40 2.48 -4.38
N ARG A 28 12.72 3.04 -5.56
CA ARG A 28 11.81 3.92 -6.29
C ARG A 28 10.48 3.25 -6.57
N ARG A 29 10.49 1.96 -6.95
CA ARG A 29 9.27 1.17 -7.15
C ARG A 29 8.50 0.97 -5.84
N ILE A 30 9.16 0.65 -4.72
CA ILE A 30 8.50 0.52 -3.41
C ILE A 30 7.73 1.80 -3.06
N VAL A 31 8.34 2.97 -3.25
CA VAL A 31 7.69 4.26 -2.95
C VAL A 31 6.43 4.46 -3.83
N ASP A 32 6.54 4.20 -5.14
CA ASP A 32 5.41 4.36 -6.08
C ASP A 32 4.28 3.36 -5.82
N ASP A 33 4.64 2.09 -5.60
CA ASP A 33 3.72 1.00 -5.28
C ASP A 33 3.04 1.27 -3.92
N PHE A 34 3.75 1.85 -2.94
CA PHE A 34 3.17 2.23 -1.65
C PHE A 34 2.14 3.36 -1.77
N PHE A 35 2.44 4.44 -2.52
CA PHE A 35 1.44 5.49 -2.77
C PHE A 35 0.20 4.94 -3.49
N SER A 36 0.41 4.04 -4.45
CA SER A 36 -0.68 3.37 -5.15
C SER A 36 -1.52 2.51 -4.20
N LEU A 37 -0.87 1.80 -3.27
CA LEU A 37 -1.54 1.00 -2.24
C LEU A 37 -2.38 1.87 -1.31
N VAL A 38 -1.84 2.99 -0.80
CA VAL A 38 -2.58 3.91 0.08
C VAL A 38 -3.84 4.43 -0.62
N ARG A 39 -3.71 4.85 -1.89
CA ARG A 39 -4.88 5.28 -2.69
C ARG A 39 -5.89 4.16 -2.87
N SER A 40 -5.44 2.94 -3.17
CA SER A 40 -6.32 1.77 -3.31
C SER A 40 -7.07 1.46 -2.02
N PHE A 41 -6.38 1.53 -0.87
CA PHE A 41 -7.00 1.37 0.44
C PHE A 41 -8.00 2.49 0.75
N GLN A 42 -7.69 3.75 0.46
CA GLN A 42 -8.64 4.86 0.65
C GLN A 42 -9.94 4.64 -0.14
N GLN A 43 -9.85 4.11 -1.37
CA GLN A 43 -11.04 3.78 -2.16
C GLN A 43 -11.82 2.62 -1.55
N LEU A 44 -11.15 1.56 -1.08
CA LEU A 44 -11.78 0.47 -0.34
C LEU A 44 -12.46 0.98 0.94
N TYR A 45 -11.79 1.85 1.69
CA TYR A 45 -12.30 2.43 2.92
C TYR A 45 -13.51 3.33 2.65
N GLY A 46 -13.52 4.10 1.56
CA GLY A 46 -14.68 4.87 1.11
C GLY A 46 -15.92 4.00 0.87
N VAL A 47 -15.75 2.88 0.15
CA VAL A 47 -16.82 1.89 -0.05
C VAL A 47 -17.29 1.30 1.29
N TYR A 48 -16.35 1.01 2.20
CA TYR A 48 -16.70 0.55 3.54
C TYR A 48 -17.51 1.59 4.35
N LEU A 49 -17.19 2.88 4.22
CA LEU A 49 -17.94 3.94 4.90
C LEU A 49 -19.39 4.04 4.40
N GLU A 50 -19.67 3.71 3.14
CA GLU A 50 -21.05 3.61 2.63
C GLU A 50 -21.86 2.52 3.35
N CYS A 51 -21.19 1.46 3.83
CA CYS A 51 -21.79 0.43 4.69
C CYS A 51 -21.94 0.86 6.16
N ARG A 52 -21.37 2.00 6.58
CA ARG A 52 -21.39 2.46 7.97
C ARG A 52 -22.44 3.56 8.13
N ASN A 53 -23.46 3.33 8.96
CA ASN A 53 -24.36 4.42 9.34
C ASN A 53 -23.64 5.42 10.27
N THR A 54 -23.27 6.58 9.75
CA THR A 54 -22.63 7.66 10.51
C THR A 54 -23.61 8.53 11.31
N GLN A 55 -24.94 8.35 11.16
CA GLN A 55 -25.96 9.23 11.77
C GLN A 55 -27.02 8.53 12.66
N GLY A 56 -26.86 7.26 13.01
CA GLY A 56 -27.65 6.63 14.09
C GLY A 56 -29.15 6.42 13.83
N HIS A 57 -29.68 6.77 12.65
CA HIS A 57 -31.06 6.47 12.26
C HIS A 57 -31.10 5.46 11.10
N GLY A 58 -31.18 4.16 11.45
CA GLY A 58 -31.31 3.03 10.51
C GLY A 58 -30.18 1.99 10.60
N ASN A 59 -30.49 0.70 10.49
CA ASN A 59 -29.46 -0.35 10.44
C ASN A 59 -28.83 -0.39 9.03
N VAL A 60 -27.74 0.34 8.80
CA VAL A 60 -26.79 -0.06 7.75
C VAL A 60 -25.78 -0.97 8.43
N ASP A 61 -26.12 -2.26 8.39
CA ASP A 61 -25.32 -3.38 8.86
C ASP A 61 -24.70 -4.06 7.64
N LEU A 62 -23.47 -4.57 7.75
CA LEU A 62 -22.87 -5.43 6.73
C LEU A 62 -23.70 -6.70 6.49
N LEU A 63 -24.69 -7.00 7.34
CA LEU A 63 -25.64 -8.07 7.15
C LEU A 63 -26.92 -7.65 6.43
N CYS A 64 -27.14 -6.36 6.15
CA CYS A 64 -28.33 -5.92 5.42
C CYS A 64 -28.31 -6.41 3.96
N PRO A 65 -29.47 -6.80 3.39
CA PRO A 65 -29.57 -7.10 1.95
C PRO A 65 -29.12 -5.92 1.08
N GLU A 66 -29.40 -4.69 1.52
CA GLU A 66 -29.07 -3.45 0.82
C GLU A 66 -27.56 -3.23 0.67
N THR A 67 -26.74 -3.80 1.56
CA THR A 67 -25.27 -3.67 1.50
C THR A 67 -24.60 -4.76 0.65
N GLN A 68 -25.37 -5.64 -0.01
CA GLN A 68 -24.82 -6.73 -0.83
C GLN A 68 -23.95 -6.24 -1.98
N GLU A 69 -24.37 -5.20 -2.69
CA GLU A 69 -23.58 -4.62 -3.78
C GLU A 69 -22.28 -4.03 -3.25
N THR A 70 -22.34 -3.27 -2.16
CA THR A 70 -21.17 -2.67 -1.51
C THR A 70 -20.19 -3.73 -1.02
N ARG A 71 -20.66 -4.84 -0.42
CA ARG A 71 -19.79 -5.97 -0.05
C ARG A 71 -19.14 -6.65 -1.27
N ALA A 72 -19.83 -6.72 -2.40
CA ALA A 72 -19.25 -7.24 -3.64
C ALA A 72 -18.18 -6.29 -4.20
N GLN A 73 -18.38 -4.97 -4.11
CA GLN A 73 -17.36 -4.00 -4.47
C GLN A 73 -16.13 -4.09 -3.56
N MET A 74 -16.32 -4.21 -2.25
CA MET A 74 -15.22 -4.45 -1.30
C MET A 74 -14.42 -5.70 -1.68
N TRP A 75 -15.11 -6.81 -2.01
CA TRP A 75 -14.47 -8.05 -2.46
C TRP A 75 -13.60 -7.85 -3.70
N ASN A 76 -14.11 -7.15 -4.71
CA ASN A 76 -13.37 -6.89 -5.95
C ASN A 76 -12.10 -6.07 -5.68
N ARG A 77 -12.22 -4.99 -4.89
CA ARG A 77 -11.08 -4.15 -4.51
C ARG A 77 -10.04 -4.93 -3.70
N LEU A 78 -10.47 -5.74 -2.74
CA LEU A 78 -9.58 -6.62 -1.98
C LEU A 78 -8.89 -7.65 -2.88
N THR A 79 -9.58 -8.15 -3.90
CA THR A 79 -9.01 -9.07 -4.89
C THR A 79 -7.96 -8.39 -5.76
N GLU A 80 -8.16 -7.14 -6.16
CA GLU A 80 -7.13 -6.36 -6.88
C GLU A 80 -5.93 -6.04 -5.98
N MET A 81 -6.18 -5.66 -4.72
CA MET A 81 -5.14 -5.32 -3.76
C MET A 81 -4.26 -6.54 -3.42
N ILE A 82 -4.88 -7.67 -3.10
CA ILE A 82 -4.20 -8.84 -2.56
C ILE A 82 -3.82 -9.83 -3.66
N GLY A 83 -4.70 -9.98 -4.67
CA GLY A 83 -4.61 -11.00 -5.71
C GLY A 83 -5.52 -12.20 -5.44
N THR A 84 -5.30 -13.25 -6.22
CA THR A 84 -5.90 -14.57 -6.13
C THR A 84 -4.83 -15.62 -5.79
N GLU A 85 -5.21 -16.89 -5.72
CA GLU A 85 -4.24 -17.99 -5.53
C GLU A 85 -3.24 -18.09 -6.69
N THR A 86 -3.65 -17.69 -7.90
CA THR A 86 -2.83 -17.82 -9.12
C THR A 86 -2.13 -16.53 -9.52
N GLU A 87 -2.59 -15.38 -9.03
CA GLU A 87 -2.10 -14.06 -9.45
C GLU A 87 -1.94 -13.12 -8.27
N LYS A 88 -0.76 -12.53 -8.11
CA LYS A 88 -0.45 -11.61 -7.00
C LYS A 88 -0.99 -10.22 -7.27
N GLY A 89 -1.73 -9.66 -6.32
CA GLY A 89 -2.16 -8.26 -6.33
C GLY A 89 -1.06 -7.31 -5.87
N MET A 90 -1.35 -6.01 -5.92
CA MET A 90 -0.35 -4.96 -5.68
C MET A 90 0.28 -5.01 -4.27
N LEU A 91 -0.50 -5.30 -3.23
CA LEU A 91 -0.03 -5.40 -1.85
C LEU A 91 0.89 -6.60 -1.66
N TRP A 92 0.57 -7.74 -2.29
CA TRP A 92 1.44 -8.91 -2.25
C TRP A 92 2.77 -8.62 -2.94
N GLN A 93 2.74 -8.06 -4.15
CA GLN A 93 3.95 -7.70 -4.87
C GLN A 93 4.82 -6.70 -4.09
N LEU A 94 4.22 -5.68 -3.48
CA LEU A 94 4.90 -4.71 -2.64
C LEU A 94 5.53 -5.38 -1.41
N LYS A 95 4.78 -6.22 -0.69
CA LYS A 95 5.29 -6.98 0.46
C LYS A 95 6.49 -7.86 0.08
N ASP A 96 6.43 -8.55 -1.05
CA ASP A 96 7.56 -9.38 -1.51
C ASP A 96 8.76 -8.54 -1.95
N LEU A 97 8.53 -7.33 -2.46
CA LEU A 97 9.59 -6.41 -2.85
C LEU A 97 10.28 -5.80 -1.61
N CYS A 98 9.52 -5.40 -0.59
CA CYS A 98 10.07 -4.93 0.68
C CYS A 98 10.94 -6.00 1.35
N HIS A 99 10.49 -7.25 1.36
CA HIS A 99 11.28 -8.35 1.92
C HIS A 99 12.60 -8.59 1.18
N GLN A 100 12.65 -8.33 -0.13
CA GLN A 100 13.87 -8.44 -0.92
C GLN A 100 14.83 -7.26 -0.68
N VAL A 101 14.31 -6.04 -0.55
CA VAL A 101 15.11 -4.83 -0.31
C VAL A 101 15.62 -4.75 1.13
N TRP A 102 14.81 -5.19 2.09
CA TRP A 102 15.09 -5.15 3.53
C TRP A 102 14.91 -6.53 4.18
N PRO A 103 15.79 -7.49 3.87
CA PRO A 103 15.74 -8.83 4.42
C PRO A 103 16.09 -8.85 5.91
N GLU A 104 15.60 -9.88 6.59
CA GLU A 104 15.73 -10.08 8.03
C GLU A 104 17.18 -10.07 8.55
N GLN A 105 18.15 -10.42 7.71
CA GLN A 105 19.58 -10.44 8.07
C GLN A 105 20.18 -9.04 8.26
N ASP A 106 19.56 -8.01 7.69
CA ASP A 106 20.05 -6.63 7.70
C ASP A 106 19.38 -5.76 8.78
N ARG A 107 18.53 -6.36 9.63
CA ARG A 107 17.75 -5.67 10.68
C ARG A 107 18.59 -4.88 11.68
N ALA A 108 19.86 -5.25 11.86
CA ALA A 108 20.77 -4.55 12.75
C ALA A 108 21.25 -3.19 12.19
N TYR A 109 21.14 -2.98 10.87
CA TYR A 109 21.71 -1.81 10.19
C TYR A 109 20.67 -0.90 9.54
N ASP A 110 19.49 -1.41 9.18
CA ASP A 110 18.39 -0.64 8.57
C ASP A 110 17.08 -0.88 9.34
N VAL A 111 16.93 -0.19 10.47
CA VAL A 111 15.76 -0.33 11.36
C VAL A 111 14.48 0.13 10.66
N HIS A 112 14.53 1.22 9.89
CA HIS A 112 13.35 1.76 9.21
C HIS A 112 12.88 0.84 8.08
N GLY A 113 13.80 0.34 7.23
CA GLY A 113 13.47 -0.62 6.19
C GLY A 113 12.90 -1.93 6.73
N SER A 114 13.46 -2.41 7.84
CA SER A 114 12.97 -3.62 8.52
C SER A 114 11.58 -3.45 9.11
N LEU A 115 11.31 -2.28 9.69
CA LEU A 115 10.00 -1.94 10.22
C LEU A 115 8.97 -1.81 9.10
N MET A 116 9.37 -1.23 7.95
CA MET A 116 8.55 -1.17 6.75
C MET A 116 8.16 -2.56 6.23
N ASP A 117 9.12 -3.48 6.10
CA ASP A 117 8.86 -4.88 5.72
C ASP A 117 7.85 -5.55 6.68
N TRP A 118 8.06 -5.38 7.98
CA TRP A 118 7.16 -5.94 9.00
C TRP A 118 5.75 -5.34 8.96
N LEU A 119 5.62 -4.02 8.82
CA LEU A 119 4.33 -3.34 8.74
C LEU A 119 3.56 -3.78 7.50
N LEU A 120 4.21 -3.84 6.33
CA LEU A 120 3.55 -4.27 5.09
C LEU A 120 3.19 -5.77 5.11
N GLY A 121 4.02 -6.61 5.75
CA GLY A 121 3.65 -7.99 6.04
C GLY A 121 2.40 -8.09 6.91
N SER A 122 2.31 -7.24 7.95
CA SER A 122 1.14 -7.18 8.85
C SER A 122 -0.12 -6.70 8.12
N VAL A 123 -0.01 -5.66 7.30
CA VAL A 123 -1.10 -5.18 6.43
C VAL A 123 -1.59 -6.29 5.50
N PHE A 124 -0.67 -7.03 4.88
CA PHE A 124 -1.01 -8.16 4.01
C PHE A 124 -1.82 -9.24 4.75
N HIS A 125 -1.38 -9.65 5.94
CA HIS A 125 -2.11 -10.65 6.72
C HIS A 125 -3.49 -10.16 7.18
N GLU A 126 -3.60 -8.90 7.59
CA GLU A 126 -4.89 -8.32 7.98
C GLU A 126 -5.85 -8.22 6.78
N ALA A 127 -5.35 -7.78 5.63
CA ALA A 127 -6.12 -7.70 4.39
C ALA A 127 -6.58 -9.09 3.90
N MET A 128 -5.74 -10.12 4.02
CA MET A 128 -6.12 -11.51 3.72
C MET A 128 -7.29 -11.98 4.61
N LYS A 129 -7.24 -11.74 5.91
CA LYS A 129 -8.34 -12.07 6.83
C LYS A 129 -9.61 -11.31 6.49
N LEU A 130 -9.50 -10.01 6.19
CA LEU A 130 -10.61 -9.18 5.75
C LEU A 130 -11.27 -9.72 4.48
N LYS A 131 -10.46 -10.07 3.47
CA LYS A 131 -10.94 -10.65 2.22
C LYS A 131 -11.72 -11.94 2.48
N GLU A 132 -11.19 -12.85 3.30
CA GLU A 132 -11.88 -14.08 3.68
C GLU A 132 -13.22 -13.80 4.39
N ASN A 133 -13.23 -12.86 5.34
CA ASN A 133 -14.46 -12.50 6.04
C ASN A 133 -15.52 -11.91 5.11
N ILE A 134 -15.13 -11.05 4.16
CA ILE A 134 -16.05 -10.52 3.14
C ILE A 134 -16.59 -11.64 2.24
N TYR A 135 -15.77 -12.62 1.87
CA TYR A 135 -16.22 -13.81 1.13
C TYR A 135 -17.29 -14.60 1.91
N LEU A 136 -17.05 -14.84 3.20
CA LEU A 136 -17.98 -15.56 4.06
C LEU A 136 -19.30 -14.81 4.20
N LEU A 137 -19.27 -13.47 4.35
CA LEU A 137 -20.48 -12.65 4.40
C LEU A 137 -21.27 -12.70 3.09
N ASN A 138 -20.59 -12.63 1.94
CA ASN A 138 -21.25 -12.69 0.63
C ASN A 138 -21.85 -14.07 0.35
N THR A 139 -21.17 -15.15 0.75
CA THR A 139 -21.57 -16.52 0.46
C THR A 139 -22.63 -17.04 1.43
N TYR A 140 -22.42 -16.83 2.73
CA TYR A 140 -23.22 -17.45 3.79
C TYR A 140 -24.14 -16.48 4.53
N GLY A 141 -23.87 -15.17 4.49
CA GLY A 141 -24.70 -14.15 5.13
C GLY A 141 -26.19 -14.22 4.76
N PRO A 142 -26.55 -14.29 3.46
CA PRO A 142 -27.95 -14.39 3.04
C PRO A 142 -28.67 -15.63 3.60
N ALA A 143 -27.96 -16.75 3.77
CA ALA A 143 -28.54 -17.98 4.32
C ALA A 143 -28.79 -17.87 5.82
N ALA A 144 -27.87 -17.26 6.58
CA ALA A 144 -28.03 -17.04 8.01
C ALA A 144 -29.23 -16.12 8.32
N ILE A 145 -29.42 -15.05 7.54
CA ILE A 145 -30.56 -14.13 7.70
C ILE A 145 -31.89 -14.82 7.40
N ARG A 146 -31.93 -15.71 6.40
CA ARG A 146 -33.15 -16.49 6.11
C ARG A 146 -33.52 -17.43 7.24
N MET A 147 -32.55 -18.01 7.96
CA MET A 147 -32.83 -18.87 9.12
C MET A 147 -33.50 -18.10 10.26
N ARG A 148 -33.15 -16.84 10.47
CA ARG A 148 -33.80 -15.93 11.44
C ARG A 148 -35.27 -15.63 11.10
N ASN A 149 -35.59 -15.54 9.81
CA ASN A 149 -36.93 -15.19 9.34
C ASN A 149 -37.88 -16.40 9.22
N LEU A 150 -37.40 -17.61 9.50
CA LEU A 150 -38.28 -18.77 9.64
C LEU A 150 -39.10 -18.58 10.92
N PRO A 151 -40.44 -18.71 10.87
CA PRO A 151 -41.23 -18.75 12.09
C PRO A 151 -40.68 -19.84 12.99
N GLU A 152 -40.51 -19.57 14.28
CA GLU A 152 -40.38 -20.64 15.27
C GLU A 152 -41.56 -21.58 15.02
N VAL A 153 -41.28 -22.76 14.48
CA VAL A 153 -42.30 -23.78 14.35
C VAL A 153 -42.68 -24.10 15.79
N SER A 154 -43.85 -23.62 16.21
CA SER A 154 -44.46 -23.98 17.49
C SER A 154 -44.23 -25.47 17.71
N PRO A 155 -43.88 -25.92 18.94
CA PRO A 155 -43.61 -27.32 19.20
C PRO A 155 -44.92 -28.11 19.12
N VAL A 156 -45.40 -28.35 17.91
CA VAL A 156 -46.28 -29.46 17.64
C VAL A 156 -45.43 -30.67 17.95
N ARG A 157 -45.74 -31.32 19.08
CA ARG A 157 -45.26 -32.65 19.46
C ARG A 157 -45.58 -33.64 18.34
N VAL A 158 -44.83 -33.60 17.26
CA VAL A 158 -44.71 -34.73 16.35
C VAL A 158 -43.78 -35.68 17.09
N LEU A 159 -44.36 -36.73 17.67
CA LEU A 159 -43.66 -37.86 18.28
C LEU A 159 -42.52 -38.29 17.33
N ARG A 160 -41.29 -37.84 17.62
CA ARG A 160 -40.11 -38.27 16.87
C ARG A 160 -39.72 -39.67 17.35
N PRO A 161 -39.43 -40.61 16.44
CA PRO A 161 -38.87 -41.90 16.82
C PRO A 161 -37.56 -41.69 17.59
N ALA A 162 -37.41 -42.37 18.72
CA ALA A 162 -36.17 -42.43 19.48
C ALA A 162 -35.04 -42.93 18.56
N GLY A 163 -34.06 -42.07 18.29
CA GLY A 163 -32.94 -42.36 17.37
C GLY A 163 -32.60 -41.26 16.37
N SER A 164 -33.35 -40.15 16.34
CA SER A 164 -32.99 -39.02 15.47
C SER A 164 -31.84 -38.22 16.12
N PHE A 165 -30.64 -38.32 15.54
CA PHE A 165 -29.53 -37.40 15.84
C PHE A 165 -30.03 -35.94 15.84
N PRO A 166 -29.54 -35.07 16.75
CA PRO A 166 -29.84 -33.64 16.66
C PRO A 166 -29.50 -33.18 15.24
N ARG A 167 -30.43 -32.48 14.57
CA ARG A 167 -30.10 -31.90 13.26
C ARG A 167 -28.89 -30.99 13.49
N LEU A 168 -27.84 -31.14 12.69
CA LEU A 168 -26.61 -30.33 12.77
C LEU A 168 -26.91 -28.81 12.82
N SER A 169 -28.05 -28.40 12.24
CA SER A 169 -28.61 -27.04 12.30
C SER A 169 -28.82 -26.49 13.71
N ASN A 170 -28.89 -27.34 14.73
CA ASN A 170 -29.09 -26.93 16.13
C ASN A 170 -27.78 -26.96 16.94
N MET A 171 -26.66 -27.38 16.33
CA MET A 171 -25.35 -27.50 17.01
C MET A 171 -24.41 -26.33 16.70
N VAL A 172 -24.66 -25.59 15.61
CA VAL A 172 -23.85 -24.43 15.21
C VAL A 172 -24.77 -23.22 15.07
N ASP A 173 -24.54 -22.21 15.91
CA ASP A 173 -25.23 -20.93 15.82
C ASP A 173 -24.62 -20.09 14.68
N ALA A 174 -25.08 -20.39 13.46
CA ALA A 174 -24.62 -19.72 12.24
C ALA A 174 -24.93 -18.22 12.25
N GLU A 175 -26.00 -17.78 12.93
CA GLU A 175 -26.31 -16.35 13.05
C GLU A 175 -25.25 -15.64 13.89
N THR A 176 -24.93 -16.18 15.07
CA THR A 176 -23.89 -15.60 15.93
C THR A 176 -22.52 -15.61 15.25
N LEU A 177 -22.19 -16.66 14.51
CA LEU A 177 -20.94 -16.71 13.73
C LEU A 177 -20.88 -15.61 12.66
N ILE A 178 -21.95 -15.43 11.87
CA ILE A 178 -22.00 -14.40 10.83
C ILE A 178 -21.96 -12.98 11.41
N ARG A 179 -22.63 -12.74 12.55
CA ARG A 179 -22.54 -11.47 13.27
C ARG A 179 -21.14 -11.19 13.75
N ARG A 180 -20.44 -12.20 14.27
CA ARG A 180 -19.05 -12.08 14.66
C ARG A 180 -18.15 -11.75 13.47
N ILE A 181 -18.34 -12.43 12.33
CA ILE A 181 -17.59 -12.12 11.10
C ILE A 181 -17.82 -10.66 10.67
N ALA A 182 -19.06 -10.16 10.73
CA ALA A 182 -19.35 -8.76 10.41
C ALA A 182 -18.67 -7.77 11.38
N ALA A 183 -18.59 -8.10 12.67
CA ALA A 183 -17.83 -7.31 13.64
C ALA A 183 -16.31 -7.37 13.34
N ASP A 184 -15.78 -8.55 13.04
CA ASP A 184 -14.37 -8.73 12.69
C ASP A 184 -13.98 -7.92 11.45
N VAL A 185 -14.86 -7.79 10.45
CA VAL A 185 -14.63 -6.94 9.26
C VAL A 185 -14.40 -5.48 9.63
N VAL A 186 -15.18 -4.96 10.60
CA VAL A 186 -15.03 -3.58 11.08
C VAL A 186 -13.66 -3.41 11.72
N ASP A 187 -13.31 -4.28 12.68
CA ASP A 187 -12.04 -4.21 13.39
C ASP A 187 -10.84 -4.37 12.44
N GLN A 188 -10.95 -5.27 11.46
CA GLN A 188 -9.94 -5.49 10.43
C GLN A 188 -9.72 -4.25 9.55
N MET A 189 -10.79 -3.55 9.17
CA MET A 189 -10.68 -2.35 8.36
C MET A 189 -9.94 -1.22 9.11
N GLU A 190 -10.30 -1.00 10.37
CA GLU A 190 -9.62 -0.02 11.22
C GLU A 190 -8.16 -0.41 11.47
N GLN A 191 -7.89 -1.70 11.68
CA GLN A 191 -6.53 -2.21 11.89
C GLN A 191 -5.65 -2.03 10.65
N ILE A 192 -6.16 -2.29 9.44
CA ILE A 192 -5.43 -2.02 8.19
C ILE A 192 -5.13 -0.53 8.06
N GLY A 193 -6.12 0.33 8.34
CA GLY A 193 -5.95 1.78 8.30
C GLY A 193 -4.86 2.26 9.27
N PHE A 194 -4.87 1.76 10.50
CA PHE A 194 -3.84 2.05 11.50
C PHE A 194 -2.45 1.61 11.03
N LEU A 195 -2.30 0.37 10.55
CA LEU A 195 -1.01 -0.16 10.08
C LEU A 195 -0.47 0.59 8.87
N LEU A 196 -1.34 0.95 7.92
CA LEU A 196 -0.96 1.77 6.77
C LEU A 196 -0.56 3.19 7.18
N GLY A 197 -1.23 3.77 8.19
CA GLY A 197 -0.82 5.06 8.77
C GLY A 197 0.59 5.00 9.37
N GLN A 198 0.90 3.93 10.13
CA GLN A 198 2.24 3.69 10.65
C GLN A 198 3.27 3.50 9.54
N ALA A 199 2.94 2.72 8.50
CA ALA A 199 3.83 2.51 7.37
C ALA A 199 4.09 3.82 6.62
N ASN A 200 3.05 4.65 6.42
CA ASN A 200 3.16 5.95 5.76
C ASN A 200 4.07 6.91 6.55
N PHE A 201 3.94 6.91 7.88
CA PHE A 201 4.83 7.68 8.75
C PHE A 201 6.29 7.21 8.63
N ILE A 202 6.54 5.90 8.69
CA ILE A 202 7.90 5.36 8.52
C ILE A 202 8.46 5.70 7.14
N LEU A 203 7.67 5.59 6.08
CA LEU A 203 8.10 5.97 4.73
C LEU A 203 8.54 7.44 4.70
N ARG A 204 7.75 8.35 5.30
CA ARG A 204 8.08 9.77 5.38
C ARG A 204 9.38 10.02 6.15
N MET A 205 9.60 9.31 7.25
CA MET A 205 10.83 9.41 8.06
C MET A 205 12.07 8.92 7.31
N MET A 206 11.91 7.98 6.37
CA MET A 206 13.01 7.48 5.53
C MET A 206 13.42 8.46 4.42
N MET A 207 12.61 9.49 4.11
CA MET A 207 12.85 10.36 2.96
C MET A 207 14.26 11.00 2.93
N PRO A 208 14.80 11.55 4.04
CA PRO A 208 16.16 12.08 4.04
C PRO A 208 17.24 11.05 3.66
N ASP A 209 17.11 9.81 4.14
CA ASP A 209 18.04 8.73 3.78
C ASP A 209 17.94 8.33 2.31
N LEU A 210 16.79 8.60 1.68
CA LEU A 210 16.53 8.35 0.27
C LEU A 210 16.93 9.52 -0.64
N ALA A 211 17.41 10.66 -0.11
CA ALA A 211 17.77 11.84 -0.89
C ALA A 211 18.87 11.57 -1.94
N ALA A 212 19.78 10.62 -1.65
CA ALA A 212 20.82 10.20 -2.59
C ALA A 212 20.27 9.41 -3.79
N ASN A 213 19.06 8.83 -3.68
CA ASN A 213 18.41 8.12 -4.77
C ASN A 213 17.61 9.11 -5.63
N LEU A 214 18.27 9.67 -6.64
CA LEU A 214 17.67 10.67 -7.52
C LEU A 214 16.40 10.18 -8.25
N LEU A 215 16.19 8.86 -8.38
CA LEU A 215 14.96 8.31 -8.94
C LEU A 215 13.77 8.50 -7.98
N VAL A 216 13.99 8.42 -6.67
CA VAL A 216 12.97 8.72 -5.65
C VAL A 216 12.66 10.20 -5.65
N VAL A 217 13.69 11.05 -5.64
CA VAL A 217 13.52 12.52 -5.69
C VAL A 217 12.68 12.93 -6.90
N ARG A 218 13.01 12.39 -8.08
CA ARG A 218 12.25 12.60 -9.29
C ARG A 218 10.81 12.08 -9.19
N LEU A 219 10.61 10.87 -8.67
CA LEU A 219 9.27 10.30 -8.46
C LEU A 219 8.41 11.20 -7.58
N LEU A 220 8.96 11.78 -6.50
CA LEU A 220 8.20 12.64 -5.59
C LEU A 220 7.65 13.87 -6.30
N VAL A 221 8.40 14.45 -7.24
CA VAL A 221 7.88 15.53 -8.10
C VAL A 221 6.82 15.00 -9.07
N GLU A 222 7.06 13.84 -9.72
CA GLU A 222 6.08 13.22 -10.63
C GLU A 222 4.75 12.87 -9.92
N LYS A 223 4.80 12.73 -8.59
CA LYS A 223 3.67 12.34 -7.72
C LYS A 223 3.36 13.41 -6.67
N GLU A 224 3.61 14.68 -6.97
CA GLU A 224 3.45 15.80 -6.03
C GLU A 224 2.05 15.86 -5.37
N GLU A 225 0.98 15.53 -6.11
CA GLU A 225 -0.37 15.44 -5.54
C GLU A 225 -0.52 14.34 -4.47
N LEU A 226 0.19 13.22 -4.62
CA LEU A 226 0.18 12.12 -3.64
C LEU A 226 1.01 12.47 -2.41
N VAL A 227 2.08 13.24 -2.57
CA VAL A 227 2.84 13.81 -1.45
C VAL A 227 1.93 14.75 -0.65
N LEU A 228 1.26 15.69 -1.32
CA LEU A 228 0.37 16.65 -0.67
C LEU A 228 -0.81 15.96 0.03
N SER A 229 -1.51 15.04 -0.64
CA SER A 229 -2.65 14.34 -0.05
C SER A 229 -2.27 13.29 0.99
N GLY A 230 -1.09 12.69 0.89
CA GLY A 230 -0.63 11.62 1.77
C GLY A 230 0.06 12.11 3.04
N TRP A 231 0.78 13.22 2.98
CA TRP A 231 1.52 13.79 4.11
C TRP A 231 1.04 15.19 4.53
N GLY A 232 0.23 15.87 3.71
CA GLY A 232 -0.20 17.23 4.00
C GLY A 232 0.90 18.27 3.81
N GLU A 233 1.95 17.93 3.07
CA GLU A 233 3.14 18.74 2.86
C GLU A 233 3.32 19.08 1.39
N HIS A 234 3.78 20.30 1.10
CA HIS A 234 4.22 20.64 -0.24
C HIS A 234 5.58 19.99 -0.54
N ILE A 235 5.84 19.69 -1.82
CA ILE A 235 7.10 19.04 -2.22
C ILE A 235 8.34 19.85 -1.81
N GLU A 236 8.20 21.17 -1.74
CA GLU A 236 9.27 22.09 -1.34
C GLU A 236 9.67 21.92 0.13
N GLU A 237 8.67 21.71 1.01
CA GLU A 237 8.87 21.47 2.44
C GLU A 237 9.52 20.09 2.66
N LEU A 238 9.03 19.07 1.95
CA LEU A 238 9.64 17.75 1.94
C LEU A 238 11.10 17.79 1.48
N PHE A 239 11.40 18.54 0.41
CA PHE A 239 12.77 18.72 -0.05
C PHE A 239 13.63 19.50 0.93
N GLY A 240 13.06 20.47 1.65
CA GLY A 240 13.70 21.09 2.79
C GLY A 240 14.20 20.04 3.78
N ASP A 241 13.35 19.11 4.18
CA ASP A 241 13.74 18.05 5.12
C ASP A 241 14.76 17.06 4.54
N MET A 242 14.61 16.70 3.26
CA MET A 242 15.54 15.78 2.60
C MET A 242 16.93 16.37 2.36
N PHE A 243 17.03 17.69 2.19
CA PHE A 243 18.25 18.39 1.79
C PHE A 243 18.67 19.49 2.78
N SER A 244 18.59 19.19 4.08
CA SER A 244 19.15 20.02 5.16
C SER A 244 18.67 21.49 5.15
N GLY A 245 17.39 21.70 4.86
CA GLY A 245 16.73 22.99 4.77
C GLY A 245 16.70 23.61 3.37
N SER A 246 17.27 22.95 2.35
CA SER A 246 17.33 23.48 0.98
C SER A 246 16.32 22.80 0.05
N GLY A 247 15.11 23.40 -0.07
CA GLY A 247 14.13 22.97 -1.07
C GLY A 247 14.66 23.08 -2.52
N ALA A 248 15.47 24.10 -2.79
CA ALA A 248 16.12 24.31 -4.09
C ALA A 248 17.04 23.14 -4.48
N GLU A 249 17.79 22.57 -3.52
CA GLU A 249 18.65 21.42 -3.78
C GLU A 249 17.86 20.17 -4.19
N GLY A 250 16.68 19.96 -3.61
CA GLY A 250 15.80 18.86 -4.02
C GLY A 250 15.31 18.99 -5.46
N PHE A 251 14.95 20.20 -5.88
CA PHE A 251 14.63 20.45 -7.29
C PHE A 251 15.84 20.30 -8.21
N CYS A 252 17.03 20.77 -7.81
CA CYS A 252 18.27 20.51 -8.56
C CYS A 252 18.52 19.00 -8.69
N ALA A 253 18.33 18.22 -7.63
CA ALA A 253 18.47 16.76 -7.65
C ALA A 253 17.48 16.10 -8.62
N ALA A 254 16.21 16.52 -8.65
CA ALA A 254 15.25 16.08 -9.66
C ALA A 254 15.69 16.47 -11.08
N GLY A 255 16.16 17.71 -11.27
CA GLY A 255 16.69 18.22 -12.53
C GLY A 255 17.88 17.42 -13.06
N ARG A 256 18.81 17.01 -12.18
CA ARG A 256 19.92 16.11 -12.52
C ARG A 256 19.43 14.74 -12.97
N SER A 257 18.40 14.19 -12.31
CA SER A 257 17.79 12.91 -12.73
C SER A 257 17.19 13.00 -14.12
N TYR A 258 16.36 14.02 -14.40
CA TYR A 258 15.78 14.23 -15.73
C TYR A 258 16.86 14.44 -16.79
N LEU A 259 17.91 15.21 -16.48
CA LEU A 259 19.01 15.46 -17.41
C LEU A 259 19.78 14.19 -17.77
N SER A 260 20.03 13.30 -16.80
CA SER A 260 20.67 12.00 -17.09
C SER A 260 19.82 11.11 -18.03
N ALA A 261 18.51 11.32 -18.05
CA ALA A 261 17.57 10.65 -18.95
C ALA A 261 17.33 11.46 -20.26
N GLN A 262 18.04 12.56 -20.47
CA GLN A 262 17.90 13.49 -21.61
C GLN A 262 16.52 14.14 -21.73
N TRP A 263 15.80 14.28 -20.61
CA TRP A 263 14.49 14.93 -20.56
C TRP A 263 14.67 16.42 -20.29
N TYR A 264 15.13 17.14 -21.32
CA TYR A 264 15.58 18.53 -21.18
C TYR A 264 14.48 19.51 -20.73
N VAL A 265 13.23 19.31 -21.16
CA VAL A 265 12.11 20.18 -20.79
C VAL A 265 11.79 20.03 -19.30
N GLN A 266 11.67 18.80 -18.82
CA GLN A 266 11.41 18.51 -17.41
C GLN A 266 12.60 18.92 -16.54
N ALA A 267 13.83 18.72 -17.02
CA ALA A 267 15.02 19.20 -16.31
C ALA A 267 15.00 20.72 -16.16
N LEU A 268 14.64 21.46 -17.23
CA LEU A 268 14.54 22.92 -17.19
C LEU A 268 13.49 23.38 -16.17
N ASP A 269 12.29 22.78 -16.19
CA ASP A 269 11.22 23.07 -15.24
C ASP A 269 11.70 22.90 -13.79
N MET A 270 12.44 21.83 -13.49
CA MET A 270 13.00 21.61 -12.15
C MET A 270 14.00 22.70 -11.74
N TYR A 271 14.93 23.09 -12.61
CA TYR A 271 15.87 24.16 -12.26
C TYR A 271 15.18 25.53 -12.16
N GLU A 272 14.10 25.78 -12.91
CA GLU A 272 13.28 26.99 -12.75
C GLU A 272 12.55 27.00 -11.40
N ARG A 273 11.98 25.86 -10.97
CA ARG A 273 11.41 25.69 -9.62
C ARG A 273 12.47 25.88 -8.53
N ALA A 274 13.69 25.37 -8.72
CA ALA A 274 14.80 25.60 -7.80
C ALA A 274 15.12 27.10 -7.63
N LEU A 275 15.10 27.89 -8.71
CA LEU A 275 15.25 29.35 -8.66
C LEU A 275 14.06 30.06 -8.00
N GLY A 276 12.88 29.45 -8.06
CA GLY A 276 11.69 29.90 -7.32
C GLY A 276 11.88 29.81 -5.81
N CYS A 277 12.55 28.74 -5.34
CA CYS A 277 12.90 28.57 -3.92
C CYS A 277 14.10 29.42 -3.50
N ASP A 278 15.18 29.40 -4.30
CA ASP A 278 16.40 30.17 -4.06
C ASP A 278 16.92 30.79 -5.37
N SER A 279 16.67 32.09 -5.52
CA SER A 279 17.13 32.88 -6.68
C SER A 279 18.65 32.92 -6.85
N GLN A 280 19.43 32.61 -5.80
CA GLN A 280 20.89 32.60 -5.81
C GLN A 280 21.48 31.20 -6.01
N CYS A 281 20.67 30.17 -6.25
CA CYS A 281 21.16 28.82 -6.50
C CYS A 281 22.03 28.76 -7.77
N ASP A 282 23.35 28.65 -7.59
CA ASP A 282 24.34 28.71 -8.66
C ASP A 282 24.15 27.60 -9.71
N GLU A 283 23.89 26.36 -9.26
CA GLU A 283 23.62 25.23 -10.15
C GLU A 283 22.40 25.51 -11.04
N ALA A 284 21.29 25.93 -10.43
CA ALA A 284 20.05 26.19 -11.15
C ALA A 284 20.22 27.32 -12.17
N ARG A 285 20.89 28.42 -11.81
CA ARG A 285 21.19 29.54 -12.74
C ARG A 285 21.98 29.07 -13.94
N ALA A 286 23.05 28.30 -13.71
CA ALA A 286 23.89 27.78 -14.79
C ALA A 286 23.12 26.81 -15.70
N LYS A 287 22.32 25.91 -15.11
CA LYS A 287 21.57 24.89 -15.85
C LYS A 287 20.41 25.46 -16.65
N VAL A 288 19.68 26.45 -16.14
CA VAL A 288 18.61 27.14 -16.87
C VAL A 288 19.15 27.79 -18.15
N VAL A 289 20.26 28.52 -18.06
CA VAL A 289 20.89 29.16 -19.23
C VAL A 289 21.29 28.11 -20.26
N HIS A 290 21.98 27.06 -19.82
CA HIS A 290 22.43 25.99 -20.70
C HIS A 290 21.27 25.25 -21.39
N LEU A 291 20.25 24.84 -20.63
CA LEU A 291 19.13 24.06 -21.16
C LEU A 291 18.25 24.87 -22.12
N ARG A 292 18.06 26.17 -21.87
CA ARG A 292 17.35 27.05 -22.81
C ARG A 292 18.08 27.13 -24.15
N ALA A 293 19.41 27.23 -24.15
CA ALA A 293 20.19 27.22 -25.39
C ALA A 293 20.04 25.88 -26.14
N VAL A 294 20.18 24.75 -25.44
CA VAL A 294 20.01 23.40 -26.02
C VAL A 294 18.61 23.21 -26.63
N LEU A 295 17.55 23.69 -25.96
CA LEU A 295 16.18 23.58 -26.45
C LEU A 295 15.92 24.48 -27.67
N GLN A 296 16.54 25.67 -27.72
CA GLN A 296 16.46 26.55 -28.89
C GLN A 296 17.13 25.92 -30.12
N GLU A 297 18.32 25.34 -29.96
CA GLU A 297 19.01 24.63 -31.04
C GLU A 297 18.22 23.42 -31.54
N ASN A 298 17.68 22.61 -30.63
CA ASN A 298 16.88 21.43 -30.99
C ASN A 298 15.56 21.80 -31.70
N ASN A 299 14.91 22.90 -31.33
CA ASN A 299 13.73 23.39 -32.04
C ASN A 299 14.08 23.98 -33.41
N GLY A 300 15.26 24.62 -33.53
CA GLY A 300 15.78 25.09 -34.81
C GLY A 300 16.07 23.94 -35.79
N LEU A 301 16.54 22.79 -35.30
CA LEU A 301 16.82 21.60 -36.11
C LEU A 301 15.57 20.83 -36.56
N ARG A 302 14.43 20.96 -35.87
CA ARG A 302 13.16 20.30 -36.21
C ARG A 302 12.32 21.03 -37.27
N ASN A 303 12.71 22.25 -37.64
CA ASN A 303 12.02 23.09 -38.63
C ASN A 303 12.67 23.03 -40.03
N TRP A 304 13.49 22.02 -40.29
CA TRP A 304 14.10 21.67 -41.59
C TRP A 304 13.75 20.24 -41.97
#